data_AF-A0A7X3T4T4-F1
#
_entry.id   AF-A0A7X3T4T4-F1
#
_cell.length_a   1.000
_cell.length_b   1.000
_cell.length_c   1.000
_cell.angle_alpha   90.00
_cell.angle_beta   90.00
_cell.angle_gamma   90.00
#
_symmetry.space_group_name_H-M   'P 1'
#
loop_
_entity.id
_entity.type
_entity.pdbx_description
1 polymer ?
#
loop_
_entity_poly.entity_id
_entity_poly.type
_entity_poly.pdbx_seq_one_letter_code
_entity_poly.pdbx_strand_id
1 'polypeptide(L)'
;MKSLIFLLLILPILSASASWESVESPHFRVYYQEGTVDPTSILQIAEDFYAEMPQLTDRMPAGMIDIWVCDTQKEFQDSVHAPIQDWAVGCAFPLSRRIIIQNPKHIALAKLQLVQVLRHEIAHVLFGQCTRKAVKEIPLWFIEGIAIYFADEWVPSRHETLLKHIFSKSILPLQALTRGFPSSQTGADLAYAESQDALRWLVEVKGRDVLFSLISELHAGNNFNTAFEAVVGWDLATFDVLWRESLAERYKWASLFSNSYFLWGGLGGLALLGYLVRRNRRQRHLNKLSQQENTMDTFFRT
;
A
#
# COMPACT_ATOMS: atom_id res chain seq x y z
N MET A 1 21.23 23.01 72.86
CA MET A 1 21.12 22.91 71.39
C MET A 1 19.84 22.14 71.09
N LYS A 2 18.90 22.77 70.37
CA LYS A 2 17.56 22.22 70.08
C LYS A 2 17.64 21.36 68.82
N SER A 3 17.35 20.06 68.90
CA SER A 3 17.21 19.21 67.70
C SER A 3 15.78 19.34 67.17
N LEU A 4 15.67 19.90 65.95
CA LEU A 4 14.45 19.89 65.14
C LEU A 4 14.32 18.51 64.49
N ILE A 5 13.20 17.82 64.70
CA ILE A 5 12.81 16.62 63.95
C ILE A 5 12.03 17.09 62.72
N PHE A 6 12.55 16.82 61.52
CA PHE A 6 11.88 17.11 60.26
C PHE A 6 11.06 15.87 59.87
N LEU A 7 9.73 15.96 60.01
CA LEU A 7 8.81 14.91 59.59
C LEU A 7 8.57 15.06 58.08
N LEU A 8 9.22 14.21 57.28
CA LEU A 8 9.03 14.17 55.83
C LEU A 8 7.72 13.43 55.53
N LEU A 9 6.65 14.16 55.23
CA LEU A 9 5.40 13.62 54.71
C LEU A 9 5.63 13.17 53.27
N ILE A 10 5.79 11.86 53.07
CA ILE A 10 5.78 11.24 51.74
C ILE A 10 4.30 11.12 51.32
N LEU A 11 3.84 12.08 50.52
CA LEU A 11 2.60 11.94 49.76
C LEU A 11 2.83 10.89 48.67
N PRO A 12 1.99 9.83 48.58
CA PRO A 12 2.11 8.88 47.50
C PRO A 12 1.74 9.61 46.20
N ILE A 13 2.69 9.64 45.27
CA ILE A 13 2.41 9.99 43.88
C ILE A 13 1.54 8.83 43.36
N LEU A 14 0.23 9.06 43.26
CA LEU A 14 -0.67 8.20 42.49
C LEU A 14 -0.20 8.24 41.04
N SER A 15 0.68 7.33 40.67
CA SER A 15 0.84 6.96 39.26
C SER A 15 -0.43 6.22 38.89
N ALA A 16 -1.31 6.89 38.13
CA ALA A 16 -2.38 6.23 37.43
C ALA A 16 -1.73 5.25 36.44
N SER A 17 -1.65 3.97 36.84
CA SER A 17 -1.49 2.87 35.91
C SER A 17 -2.69 2.96 34.97
N ALA A 18 -2.49 3.34 33.71
CA ALA A 18 -3.57 3.34 32.74
C ALA A 18 -4.14 1.92 32.67
N SER A 19 -5.37 1.74 33.16
CA SER A 19 -6.05 0.45 33.11
C SER A 19 -6.58 0.25 31.70
N TRP A 20 -6.28 -0.90 31.11
CA TRP A 20 -6.88 -1.31 29.84
C TRP A 20 -8.39 -1.50 30.00
N GLU A 21 -9.14 -0.89 29.11
CA GLU A 21 -10.57 -1.09 28.91
C GLU A 21 -10.82 -1.87 27.62
N SER A 22 -12.03 -2.41 27.46
CA SER A 22 -12.42 -3.07 26.23
C SER A 22 -13.87 -2.80 25.84
N VAL A 23 -14.11 -2.69 24.54
CA VAL A 23 -15.45 -2.72 23.94
C VAL A 23 -15.55 -3.87 22.94
N GLU A 24 -16.75 -4.42 22.79
CA GLU A 24 -17.02 -5.59 21.96
C GLU A 24 -18.06 -5.30 20.88
N SER A 25 -17.97 -6.08 19.82
CA SER A 25 -18.89 -6.21 18.69
C SER A 25 -19.07 -7.71 18.38
N PRO A 26 -19.93 -8.11 17.44
CA PRO A 26 -20.12 -9.53 17.12
C PRO A 26 -18.82 -10.28 16.79
N HIS A 27 -17.89 -9.66 16.05
CA HIS A 27 -16.68 -10.32 15.56
C HIS A 27 -15.38 -9.76 16.15
N PHE A 28 -15.40 -8.59 16.80
CA PHE A 28 -14.20 -7.93 17.32
C PHE A 28 -14.30 -7.51 18.77
N ARG A 29 -13.15 -7.50 19.45
CA ARG A 29 -12.95 -6.85 20.75
C ARG A 29 -11.79 -5.87 20.64
N VAL A 30 -11.99 -4.62 21.05
CA VAL A 30 -10.96 -3.58 21.03
C VAL A 30 -10.52 -3.29 22.46
N TYR A 31 -9.23 -3.42 22.74
CA TYR A 31 -8.59 -3.00 23.99
C TYR A 31 -7.93 -1.64 23.80
N TYR A 32 -8.20 -0.71 24.70
CA TYR A 32 -7.72 0.67 24.66
C TYR A 32 -7.51 1.23 26.07
N GLN A 33 -6.88 2.40 26.17
CA GLN A 33 -6.79 3.17 27.42
C GLN A 33 -7.77 4.34 27.37
N GLU A 34 -8.46 4.63 28.47
CA GLU A 34 -9.45 5.70 28.51
C GLU A 34 -8.86 7.04 28.03
N GLY A 35 -9.57 7.72 27.11
CA GLY A 35 -9.15 9.01 26.54
C GLY A 35 -8.14 8.95 25.40
N THR A 36 -7.56 7.79 25.07
CA THR A 36 -6.53 7.68 24.02
C THR A 36 -7.13 7.60 22.62
N VAL A 37 -8.20 6.83 22.41
CA VAL A 37 -8.87 6.64 21.12
C VAL A 37 -10.39 6.57 21.24
N ASP A 38 -11.11 6.71 20.12
CA ASP A 38 -12.53 6.35 20.04
C ASP A 38 -12.65 4.89 19.58
N PRO A 39 -12.89 3.95 20.50
CA PRO A 39 -12.89 2.53 20.17
C PRO A 39 -14.13 2.11 19.37
N THR A 40 -15.22 2.90 19.42
CA THR A 40 -16.44 2.64 18.62
C THR A 40 -16.15 2.84 17.13
N SER A 41 -15.35 3.86 16.78
CA SER A 41 -14.93 4.07 15.39
C SER A 41 -14.08 2.92 14.85
N ILE A 42 -13.24 2.31 15.69
CA ILE A 42 -12.41 1.15 15.34
C ILE A 42 -13.29 -0.08 15.11
N LEU A 43 -14.24 -0.35 16.02
CA LEU A 43 -15.21 -1.42 15.85
C LEU A 43 -16.02 -1.27 14.57
N GLN A 44 -16.48 -0.05 14.25
CA GLN A 44 -17.23 0.21 13.03
C GLN A 44 -16.42 -0.12 11.77
N ILE A 45 -15.18 0.38 11.68
CA ILE A 45 -14.28 0.10 10.54
C ILE A 45 -14.03 -1.41 10.40
N ALA A 46 -13.84 -2.09 11.53
CA ALA A 46 -13.54 -3.52 11.55
C ALA A 46 -14.74 -4.37 11.10
N GLU A 47 -15.93 -4.09 11.63
CA GLU A 47 -17.17 -4.80 11.26
C GLU A 47 -17.58 -4.53 9.81
N ASP A 48 -17.44 -3.28 9.33
CA ASP A 48 -17.71 -2.94 7.93
C ASP A 48 -16.81 -3.76 6.99
N PHE A 49 -15.50 -3.81 7.27
CA PHE A 49 -14.57 -4.58 6.46
C PHE A 49 -14.78 -6.10 6.56
N TYR A 50 -15.16 -6.61 7.74
CA TYR A 50 -15.51 -8.02 7.92
C TYR A 50 -16.72 -8.40 7.05
N ALA A 51 -17.74 -7.55 6.99
CA ALA A 51 -18.94 -7.76 6.18
C ALA A 51 -18.66 -7.69 4.66
N GLU A 52 -17.65 -6.94 4.24
CA GLU A 52 -17.22 -6.85 2.83
C GLU A 52 -16.54 -8.15 2.31
N MET A 53 -16.13 -9.06 3.19
CA MET A 53 -15.27 -10.21 2.86
C MET A 53 -15.92 -11.60 3.15
N PRO A 54 -17.17 -11.88 2.72
CA PRO A 54 -17.87 -13.12 3.03
C PRO A 54 -17.12 -14.38 2.58
N GLN A 55 -16.38 -14.30 1.45
CA GLN A 55 -15.62 -15.43 0.93
C GLN A 55 -14.52 -15.92 1.89
N LEU A 56 -14.03 -15.04 2.77
CA LEU A 56 -13.06 -15.37 3.82
C LEU A 56 -13.76 -15.68 5.14
N THR A 57 -14.70 -14.82 5.55
CA THR A 57 -15.30 -14.87 6.88
C THR A 57 -16.20 -16.10 7.08
N ASP A 58 -16.94 -16.53 6.04
CA ASP A 58 -17.78 -17.73 6.09
C ASP A 58 -16.98 -19.02 6.32
N ARG A 59 -15.67 -19.01 6.02
CA ARG A 59 -14.77 -20.16 6.17
C ARG A 59 -14.02 -20.16 7.50
N MET A 60 -14.17 -19.09 8.30
CA MET A 60 -13.46 -18.96 9.56
C MET A 60 -14.15 -19.73 10.69
N PRO A 61 -13.38 -20.37 11.58
CA PRO A 61 -13.94 -20.85 12.84
C PRO A 61 -14.55 -19.69 13.65
N ALA A 62 -15.57 -19.96 14.45
CA ALA A 62 -16.14 -18.98 15.38
C ALA A 62 -15.07 -18.44 16.35
N GLY A 63 -15.18 -17.17 16.71
CA GLY A 63 -14.31 -16.50 17.68
C GLY A 63 -13.99 -15.06 17.28
N MET A 64 -13.79 -14.20 18.28
CA MET A 64 -13.48 -12.79 18.07
C MET A 64 -12.05 -12.56 17.59
N ILE A 65 -11.83 -11.41 16.96
CA ILE A 65 -10.52 -10.84 16.66
C ILE A 65 -10.25 -9.73 17.69
N ASP A 66 -9.17 -9.89 18.44
CA ASP A 66 -8.71 -8.95 19.45
C ASP A 66 -7.85 -7.86 18.80
N ILE A 67 -8.23 -6.58 18.96
CA ILE A 67 -7.48 -5.42 18.49
C ILE A 67 -6.96 -4.65 19.71
N TRP A 68 -5.65 -4.52 19.84
CA TRP A 68 -4.99 -3.77 20.89
C TRP A 68 -4.50 -2.44 20.34
N VAL A 69 -4.89 -1.34 20.99
CA VAL A 69 -4.50 0.01 20.58
C VAL A 69 -3.50 0.57 21.57
N CYS A 70 -2.23 0.61 21.17
CA CYS A 70 -1.13 1.12 21.99
C CYS A 70 -1.02 2.64 21.82
N ASP A 71 -0.99 3.39 22.92
CA ASP A 71 -0.93 4.86 22.89
C ASP A 71 0.44 5.35 22.43
N THR A 72 1.50 4.61 22.77
CA THR A 72 2.89 5.00 22.45
C THR A 72 3.60 3.97 21.57
N GLN A 73 4.56 4.44 20.76
CA GLN A 73 5.47 3.57 19.98
C GLN A 73 6.18 2.54 20.87
N LYS A 74 6.57 2.95 22.09
CA LYS A 74 7.24 2.07 23.05
C LYS A 74 6.32 0.94 23.49
N GLU A 75 5.08 1.27 23.88
CA GLU A 75 4.08 0.28 24.25
C GLU A 75 3.76 -0.67 23.09
N PHE A 76 3.73 -0.17 21.85
CA PHE A 76 3.56 -0.98 20.65
C PHE A 76 4.71 -1.99 20.49
N GLN A 77 5.95 -1.52 20.55
CA GLN A 77 7.14 -2.39 20.46
C GLN A 77 7.17 -3.43 21.59
N ASP A 78 6.88 -3.01 22.83
CA ASP A 78 6.81 -3.87 24.00
C ASP A 78 5.68 -4.91 23.88
N SER A 79 4.57 -4.59 23.21
CA SER A 79 3.41 -5.50 23.08
C SER A 79 3.61 -6.57 22.00
N VAL A 80 4.31 -6.25 20.92
CA VAL A 80 4.45 -7.12 19.75
C VAL A 80 5.35 -8.34 20.01
N HIS A 81 6.39 -8.22 20.85
CA HIS A 81 7.31 -9.33 21.18
C HIS A 81 7.86 -10.11 19.97
N ALA A 82 7.99 -9.46 18.82
CA ALA A 82 8.47 -10.03 17.56
C ALA A 82 9.39 -9.01 16.86
N PRO A 83 10.33 -9.44 16.00
CA PRO A 83 11.13 -8.52 15.20
C PRO A 83 10.23 -7.82 14.19
N ILE A 84 9.68 -6.68 14.59
CA ILE A 84 8.99 -5.75 13.70
C ILE A 84 9.94 -4.66 13.24
N GLN A 85 9.67 -4.15 12.05
CA GLN A 85 10.39 -2.98 11.55
C GLN A 85 10.04 -1.76 12.40
N ASP A 86 11.01 -0.87 12.60
CA ASP A 86 10.83 0.32 13.46
C ASP A 86 9.70 1.25 12.99
N TRP A 87 9.35 1.19 11.70
CA TRP A 87 8.27 1.98 11.09
C TRP A 87 6.91 1.24 11.04
N ALA A 88 6.78 0.06 11.63
CA ALA A 88 5.51 -0.65 11.68
C ALA A 88 4.50 0.13 12.54
N VAL A 89 3.34 0.44 11.97
CA VAL A 89 2.22 1.13 12.65
C VAL A 89 1.11 0.17 13.08
N GLY A 90 1.19 -1.09 12.62
CA GLY A 90 0.30 -2.19 12.92
C GLY A 90 1.06 -3.52 12.85
N CYS A 91 0.52 -4.53 13.55
CA CYS A 91 1.02 -5.90 13.50
C CYS A 91 -0.11 -6.89 13.78
N ALA A 92 -0.38 -7.76 12.81
CA ALA A 92 -1.29 -8.88 12.94
C ALA A 92 -0.57 -10.17 13.35
N PHE A 93 -1.23 -10.94 14.22
CA PHE A 93 -0.92 -12.31 14.57
C PHE A 93 -2.09 -13.19 14.12
N PRO A 94 -2.09 -13.66 12.86
CA PRO A 94 -3.28 -14.25 12.28
C PRO A 94 -3.79 -15.46 13.04
N LEU A 95 -2.90 -16.37 13.46
CA LEU A 95 -3.30 -17.62 14.12
C LEU A 95 -3.89 -17.42 15.52
N SER A 96 -3.50 -16.36 16.23
CA SER A 96 -4.06 -16.00 17.54
C SER A 96 -5.18 -14.98 17.46
N ARG A 97 -5.58 -14.55 16.25
CA ARG A 97 -6.62 -13.54 15.99
C ARG A 97 -6.37 -12.24 16.73
N ARG A 98 -5.10 -11.84 16.82
CA ARG A 98 -4.69 -10.63 17.52
C ARG A 98 -4.14 -9.63 16.53
N ILE A 99 -4.53 -8.38 16.70
CA ILE A 99 -4.00 -7.22 15.99
C ILE A 99 -3.51 -6.25 17.05
N ILE A 100 -2.36 -5.64 16.82
CA ILE A 100 -1.84 -4.55 17.63
C ILE A 100 -1.62 -3.38 16.70
N ILE A 101 -2.15 -2.21 17.03
CA ILE A 101 -1.97 -0.98 16.26
C ILE A 101 -1.50 0.15 17.15
N GLN A 102 -0.78 1.10 16.55
CA GLN A 102 -0.45 2.35 17.21
C GLN A 102 -1.63 3.30 17.23
N ASN A 103 -1.68 4.18 18.23
CA ASN A 103 -2.72 5.18 18.32
C ASN A 103 -2.67 6.13 17.10
N PRO A 104 -3.76 6.21 16.31
CA PRO A 104 -3.82 7.01 15.10
C PRO A 104 -3.63 8.51 15.34
N LYS A 105 -3.83 9.02 16.57
CA LYS A 105 -3.58 10.44 16.91
C LYS A 105 -2.14 10.89 16.67
N HIS A 106 -1.19 9.95 16.67
CA HIS A 106 0.23 10.24 16.43
C HIS A 106 0.62 10.21 14.95
N ILE A 107 -0.32 9.95 14.04
CA ILE A 107 -0.04 9.78 12.61
C ILE A 107 -0.65 10.94 11.82
N ALA A 108 0.17 11.59 10.97
CA ALA A 108 -0.25 12.73 10.17
C ALA A 108 -1.23 12.28 9.06
N LEU A 109 -2.51 12.69 9.16
CA LEU A 109 -3.70 12.15 8.45
C LEU A 109 -4.36 10.91 9.12
N ALA A 110 -4.28 10.86 10.45
CA ALA A 110 -4.85 9.89 11.38
C ALA A 110 -6.03 9.03 10.88
N LYS A 111 -7.12 9.64 10.40
CA LYS A 111 -8.35 8.88 10.08
C LYS A 111 -8.23 8.02 8.82
N LEU A 112 -7.68 8.57 7.72
CA LEU A 112 -7.51 7.80 6.47
C LEU A 112 -6.48 6.69 6.64
N GLN A 113 -5.40 6.99 7.36
CA GLN A 113 -4.37 6.01 7.69
C GLN A 113 -4.90 4.93 8.65
N LEU A 114 -5.72 5.28 9.64
CA LEU A 114 -6.33 4.29 10.54
C LEU A 114 -7.17 3.27 9.77
N VAL A 115 -8.03 3.73 8.86
CA VAL A 115 -8.87 2.84 8.04
C VAL A 115 -8.00 1.90 7.21
N GLN A 116 -6.97 2.44 6.53
CA GLN A 116 -6.06 1.63 5.73
C GLN A 116 -5.29 0.61 6.57
N VAL A 117 -4.70 1.02 7.69
CA VAL A 117 -3.96 0.14 8.61
C VAL A 117 -4.88 -0.94 9.18
N LEU A 118 -6.06 -0.58 9.69
CA LEU A 118 -7.00 -1.57 10.24
C LEU A 118 -7.42 -2.59 9.20
N ARG A 119 -7.79 -2.15 7.99
CA ARG A 119 -8.18 -3.06 6.90
C ARG A 119 -7.02 -3.98 6.52
N HIS A 120 -5.79 -3.47 6.45
CA HIS A 120 -4.58 -4.25 6.17
C HIS A 120 -4.33 -5.32 7.24
N GLU A 121 -4.33 -4.94 8.52
CA GLU A 121 -4.10 -5.88 9.63
C GLU A 121 -5.24 -6.92 9.76
N ILE A 122 -6.49 -6.50 9.54
CA ILE A 122 -7.62 -7.44 9.51
C ILE A 122 -7.48 -8.39 8.34
N ALA A 123 -7.07 -7.93 7.15
CA ALA A 123 -6.87 -8.79 5.98
C ALA A 123 -5.85 -9.89 6.27
N HIS A 124 -4.75 -9.59 6.98
CA HIS A 124 -3.81 -10.60 7.45
C HIS A 124 -4.48 -11.66 8.35
N VAL A 125 -5.30 -11.23 9.32
CA VAL A 125 -6.00 -12.16 10.22
C VAL A 125 -7.00 -13.04 9.46
N LEU A 126 -7.84 -12.44 8.60
CA LEU A 126 -8.83 -13.17 7.81
C LEU A 126 -8.15 -14.19 6.89
N PHE A 127 -7.13 -13.75 6.14
CA PHE A 127 -6.38 -14.62 5.24
C PHE A 127 -5.67 -15.74 6.00
N GLY A 128 -4.96 -15.43 7.08
CA GLY A 128 -4.21 -16.43 7.85
C GLY A 128 -5.11 -17.42 8.61
N GLN A 129 -6.29 -17.00 9.08
CA GLN A 129 -7.28 -17.91 9.66
C GLN A 129 -7.89 -18.84 8.59
N CYS A 130 -8.22 -18.29 7.42
CA CYS A 130 -8.75 -19.08 6.31
C CYS A 130 -7.70 -20.09 5.79
N THR A 131 -6.43 -19.72 5.76
CA THR A 131 -5.33 -20.55 5.21
C THR A 131 -4.49 -21.24 6.30
N ARG A 132 -5.00 -21.35 7.54
CA ARG A 132 -4.26 -21.80 8.73
C ARG A 132 -3.50 -23.13 8.57
N LYS A 133 -3.94 -24.01 7.66
CA LYS A 133 -3.32 -25.31 7.38
C LYS A 133 -2.03 -25.18 6.54
N ALA A 134 -1.93 -24.16 5.70
CA ALA A 134 -0.82 -23.93 4.77
C ALA A 134 -0.02 -22.64 5.08
N VAL A 135 -0.46 -21.83 6.05
CA VAL A 135 0.05 -20.46 6.32
C VAL A 135 1.58 -20.36 6.44
N LYS A 136 2.26 -21.40 6.93
CA LYS A 136 3.73 -21.40 7.13
C LYS A 136 4.53 -21.49 5.82
N GLU A 137 3.89 -21.92 4.74
CA GLU A 137 4.53 -22.18 3.45
C GLU A 137 4.24 -21.08 2.42
N ILE A 138 3.40 -20.10 2.79
CA ILE A 138 3.01 -19.00 1.92
C ILE A 138 4.13 -17.94 1.90
N PRO A 139 4.62 -17.53 0.71
CA PRO A 139 5.63 -16.48 0.59
C PRO A 139 5.15 -15.14 1.16
N LEU A 140 6.06 -14.42 1.84
CA LEU A 140 5.74 -13.13 2.45
C LEU A 140 5.24 -12.10 1.42
N TRP A 141 5.84 -12.03 0.23
CA TRP A 141 5.35 -11.13 -0.82
C TRP A 141 3.86 -11.37 -1.17
N PHE A 142 3.40 -12.62 -1.11
CA PHE A 142 2.00 -12.95 -1.41
C PHE A 142 1.10 -12.59 -0.23
N ILE A 143 1.56 -12.83 1.01
CA ILE A 143 0.85 -12.44 2.23
C ILE A 143 0.62 -10.92 2.24
N GLU A 144 1.66 -10.14 1.98
CA GLU A 144 1.58 -8.67 1.94
C GLU A 144 0.75 -8.18 0.75
N GLY A 145 0.98 -8.74 -0.45
CA GLY A 145 0.19 -8.41 -1.63
C GLY A 145 -1.30 -8.63 -1.39
N ILE A 146 -1.68 -9.75 -0.76
CA ILE A 146 -3.09 -10.08 -0.46
C ILE A 146 -3.69 -9.11 0.54
N ALA A 147 -2.96 -8.77 1.60
CA ALA A 147 -3.41 -7.82 2.60
C ALA A 147 -3.66 -6.44 1.97
N ILE A 148 -2.68 -5.94 1.20
CA ILE A 148 -2.78 -4.67 0.46
C ILE A 148 -3.97 -4.68 -0.50
N TYR A 149 -4.15 -5.76 -1.26
CA TYR A 149 -5.20 -5.87 -2.27
C TYR A 149 -6.60 -5.94 -1.65
N PHE A 150 -6.80 -6.75 -0.60
CA PHE A 150 -8.11 -6.82 0.07
C PHE A 150 -8.42 -5.56 0.88
N ALA A 151 -7.41 -4.91 1.46
CA ALA A 151 -7.61 -3.66 2.17
C ALA A 151 -7.98 -2.49 1.24
N ASP A 152 -7.83 -2.65 -0.08
CA ASP A 152 -7.87 -1.58 -1.08
C ASP A 152 -6.90 -0.44 -0.70
N GLU A 153 -5.70 -0.83 -0.26
CA GLU A 153 -4.74 0.11 0.27
C GLU A 153 -4.07 0.90 -0.86
N TRP A 154 -4.20 2.22 -0.79
CA TRP A 154 -3.62 3.14 -1.77
C TRP A 154 -2.58 4.04 -1.12
N VAL A 155 -1.32 3.79 -1.48
CA VAL A 155 -0.15 4.57 -1.03
C VAL A 155 0.60 5.08 -2.27
N PRO A 156 0.46 6.37 -2.65
CA PRO A 156 1.08 6.91 -3.87
C PRO A 156 2.59 6.69 -3.97
N SER A 157 3.30 6.76 -2.85
CA SER A 157 4.75 6.55 -2.81
C SER A 157 5.19 5.16 -3.26
N ARG A 158 4.34 4.12 -3.14
CA ARG A 158 4.66 2.77 -3.65
C ARG A 158 4.81 2.77 -5.17
N HIS A 159 3.94 3.51 -5.87
CA HIS A 159 4.03 3.64 -7.33
C HIS A 159 5.32 4.36 -7.75
N GLU A 160 5.68 5.44 -7.05
CA GLU A 160 6.92 6.19 -7.30
C GLU A 160 8.16 5.34 -7.02
N THR A 161 8.16 4.59 -5.91
CA THR A 161 9.21 3.64 -5.56
C THR A 161 9.37 2.58 -6.65
N LEU A 162 8.26 1.94 -7.07
CA LEU A 162 8.31 0.92 -8.11
C LEU A 162 8.88 1.49 -9.42
N LEU A 163 8.39 2.66 -9.87
CA LEU A 163 8.90 3.35 -11.06
C LEU A 163 10.42 3.60 -10.99
N LYS A 164 10.91 4.14 -9.87
CA LYS A 164 12.34 4.39 -9.65
C LYS A 164 13.17 3.11 -9.80
N HIS A 165 12.67 1.98 -9.27
CA HIS A 165 13.37 0.70 -9.31
C HIS A 165 13.26 0.00 -10.67
N ILE A 166 12.18 0.20 -11.42
CA ILE A 166 12.08 -0.18 -12.84
C ILE A 166 13.18 0.53 -13.65
N PHE A 167 13.31 1.85 -13.51
CA PHE A 167 14.29 2.65 -14.29
C PHE A 167 15.74 2.32 -13.95
N SER A 168 16.03 2.08 -12.68
CA SER A 168 17.37 1.69 -12.22
C SER A 168 17.66 0.20 -12.38
N LYS A 169 16.72 -0.58 -12.94
CA LYS A 169 16.83 -2.05 -13.14
C LYS A 169 17.19 -2.78 -11.83
N SER A 170 16.57 -2.36 -10.73
CA SER A 170 16.85 -2.86 -9.38
C SER A 170 15.63 -3.51 -8.73
N ILE A 171 14.71 -4.01 -9.56
CA ILE A 171 13.57 -4.85 -9.15
C ILE A 171 14.10 -6.17 -8.58
N LEU A 172 13.61 -6.54 -7.40
CA LEU A 172 13.97 -7.78 -6.72
C LEU A 172 13.15 -8.95 -7.31
N PRO A 173 13.76 -10.13 -7.47
CA PRO A 173 12.98 -11.33 -7.80
C PRO A 173 12.07 -11.69 -6.62
N LEU A 174 10.84 -12.11 -6.88
CA LEU A 174 9.87 -12.47 -5.83
C LEU A 174 10.41 -13.56 -4.88
N GLN A 175 11.28 -14.44 -5.38
CA GLN A 175 11.97 -15.45 -4.57
C GLN A 175 12.79 -14.84 -3.41
N ALA A 176 13.36 -13.65 -3.60
CA ALA A 176 14.09 -12.93 -2.55
C ALA A 176 13.16 -12.38 -1.46
N LEU A 177 11.87 -12.23 -1.76
CA LEU A 177 10.85 -11.72 -0.86
C LEU A 177 10.00 -12.84 -0.22
N THR A 178 10.37 -14.10 -0.40
CA THR A 178 9.60 -15.24 0.12
C THR A 178 9.70 -15.36 1.64
N ARG A 179 10.88 -15.17 2.22
CA ARG A 179 11.13 -15.42 3.66
C ARG A 179 11.16 -14.15 4.51
N GLY A 180 11.37 -13.00 3.89
CA GLY A 180 11.56 -11.75 4.59
C GLY A 180 11.80 -10.61 3.62
N PHE A 181 11.52 -9.40 4.07
CA PHE A 181 11.81 -8.18 3.34
C PHE A 181 13.18 -7.61 3.74
N PRO A 182 13.79 -6.74 2.91
CA PRO A 182 15.01 -6.05 3.28
C PRO A 182 14.87 -5.27 4.60
N SER A 183 15.95 -5.23 5.39
CA SER A 183 15.96 -4.55 6.70
C SER A 183 15.99 -3.02 6.62
N SER A 184 16.41 -2.46 5.49
CA SER A 184 16.34 -1.01 5.25
C SER A 184 14.92 -0.59 4.89
N GLN A 185 14.44 0.53 5.42
CA GLN A 185 13.12 1.08 5.11
C GLN A 185 12.85 1.18 3.60
N THR A 186 13.80 1.76 2.85
CA THR A 186 13.69 1.89 1.40
C THR A 186 13.58 0.56 0.66
N GLY A 187 14.26 -0.48 1.15
CA GLY A 187 14.17 -1.83 0.60
C GLY A 187 12.86 -2.52 0.95
N ALA A 188 12.33 -2.31 2.16
CA ALA A 188 11.01 -2.80 2.53
C ALA A 188 9.90 -2.10 1.74
N ASP A 189 10.00 -0.78 1.54
CA ASP A 189 9.07 -0.01 0.72
C ASP A 189 9.00 -0.55 -0.72
N LEU A 190 10.15 -0.93 -1.28
CA LEU A 190 10.21 -1.61 -2.58
C LEU A 190 9.52 -2.97 -2.53
N ALA A 191 9.82 -3.79 -1.52
CA ALA A 191 9.21 -5.11 -1.39
C ALA A 191 7.68 -5.05 -1.27
N TYR A 192 7.13 -4.08 -0.53
CA TYR A 192 5.68 -3.81 -0.49
C TYR A 192 5.14 -3.38 -1.86
N ALA A 193 5.85 -2.50 -2.57
CA ALA A 193 5.44 -2.05 -3.89
C ALA A 193 5.44 -3.19 -4.94
N GLU A 194 6.45 -4.07 -4.89
CA GLU A 194 6.55 -5.26 -5.74
C GLU A 194 5.47 -6.29 -5.41
N SER A 195 5.21 -6.52 -4.12
CA SER A 195 4.15 -7.42 -3.64
C SER A 195 2.76 -6.96 -4.11
N GLN A 196 2.48 -5.66 -3.95
CA GLN A 196 1.24 -5.05 -4.43
C GLN A 196 1.08 -5.19 -5.93
N ASP A 197 2.12 -4.84 -6.70
CA ASP A 197 2.03 -4.84 -8.15
C ASP A 197 1.99 -6.25 -8.74
N ALA A 198 2.75 -7.20 -8.19
CA ALA A 198 2.72 -8.61 -8.61
C ALA A 198 1.32 -9.21 -8.42
N LEU A 199 0.70 -9.01 -7.25
CA LEU A 199 -0.63 -9.54 -7.01
C LEU A 199 -1.68 -8.83 -7.87
N ARG A 200 -1.59 -7.51 -8.03
CA ARG A 200 -2.49 -6.76 -8.93
C ARG A 200 -2.37 -7.29 -10.36
N TRP A 201 -1.16 -7.48 -10.86
CA TRP A 201 -0.92 -8.01 -12.20
C TRP A 201 -1.46 -9.44 -12.36
N LEU A 202 -1.33 -10.30 -11.34
CA LEU A 202 -1.95 -11.62 -11.34
C LEU A 202 -3.47 -11.52 -11.53
N VAL A 203 -4.14 -10.62 -10.79
CA VAL A 203 -5.58 -10.39 -10.92
C VAL A 203 -5.95 -9.81 -12.29
N GLU A 204 -5.16 -8.87 -12.81
CA GLU A 204 -5.39 -8.29 -14.13
C GLU A 204 -5.35 -9.36 -15.25
N VAL A 205 -4.45 -10.34 -15.12
CA VAL A 205 -4.24 -11.37 -16.16
C VAL A 205 -5.16 -12.58 -15.99
N LYS A 206 -5.43 -13.01 -14.76
CA LYS A 206 -6.19 -14.25 -14.46
C LYS A 206 -7.62 -13.99 -14.00
N GLY A 207 -7.97 -12.74 -13.72
CA GLY A 207 -9.24 -12.36 -13.12
C GLY A 207 -9.23 -12.47 -11.59
N ARG A 208 -10.16 -11.78 -10.93
CA ARG A 208 -10.24 -11.71 -9.46
C ARG A 208 -10.44 -13.09 -8.80
N ASP A 209 -11.17 -13.98 -9.46
CA ASP A 209 -11.52 -15.29 -8.91
C ASP A 209 -10.29 -16.17 -8.63
N VAL A 210 -9.16 -15.92 -9.31
CA VAL A 210 -7.89 -16.63 -9.09
C VAL A 210 -7.46 -16.60 -7.63
N LEU A 211 -7.68 -15.47 -6.94
CA LEU A 211 -7.29 -15.31 -5.54
C LEU A 211 -8.13 -16.22 -4.64
N PHE A 212 -9.44 -16.27 -4.88
CA PHE A 212 -10.34 -17.11 -4.08
C PHE A 212 -10.14 -18.60 -4.37
N SER A 213 -9.81 -18.97 -5.60
CA SER A 213 -9.40 -20.34 -5.94
C SER A 213 -8.12 -20.74 -5.21
N LEU A 214 -7.09 -19.88 -5.21
CA LEU A 214 -5.86 -20.11 -4.43
C LEU A 214 -6.15 -20.26 -2.94
N ILE A 215 -6.94 -19.36 -2.36
CA ILE A 215 -7.32 -19.40 -0.95
C ILE A 215 -8.07 -20.70 -0.63
N SER A 216 -8.88 -21.22 -1.55
CA SER A 216 -9.57 -22.48 -1.38
C SER A 216 -8.63 -23.68 -1.32
N GLU A 217 -7.62 -23.73 -2.20
CA GLU A 217 -6.58 -24.76 -2.17
C GLU A 217 -5.77 -24.71 -0.86
N LEU A 218 -5.39 -23.50 -0.42
CA LEU A 218 -4.65 -23.29 0.82
C LEU A 218 -5.49 -23.63 2.06
N HIS A 219 -6.79 -23.36 2.03
CA HIS A 219 -7.74 -23.75 3.07
C HIS A 219 -7.89 -25.28 3.17
N ALA A 220 -7.83 -25.98 2.04
CA ALA A 220 -7.79 -27.45 2.01
C ALA A 220 -6.51 -28.00 2.66
N GLY A 221 -5.42 -27.21 2.62
CA GLY A 221 -4.12 -27.55 3.20
C GLY A 221 -3.08 -27.93 2.15
N ASN A 222 -3.34 -27.62 0.88
CA ASN A 222 -2.38 -27.85 -0.19
C ASN A 222 -1.19 -26.90 -0.06
N ASN A 223 0.00 -27.39 -0.44
CA ASN A 223 1.22 -26.59 -0.46
C ASN A 223 1.06 -25.40 -1.42
N PHE A 224 1.60 -24.24 -1.05
CA PHE A 224 1.45 -23.01 -1.82
C PHE A 224 1.93 -23.13 -3.26
N ASN A 225 3.10 -23.74 -3.52
CA ASN A 225 3.63 -23.86 -4.88
C ASN A 225 2.72 -24.73 -5.76
N THR A 226 2.28 -25.86 -5.22
CA THR A 226 1.36 -26.77 -5.92
C THR A 226 0.00 -26.12 -6.19
N ALA A 227 -0.55 -25.43 -5.20
CA ALA A 227 -1.81 -24.69 -5.34
C ALA A 227 -1.67 -23.56 -6.38
N PHE A 228 -0.56 -22.83 -6.33
CA PHE A 228 -0.27 -21.75 -7.26
C PHE A 228 -0.19 -22.26 -8.69
N GLU A 229 0.59 -23.30 -8.94
CA GLU A 229 0.72 -23.90 -10.27
C GLU A 229 -0.61 -24.46 -10.78
N ALA A 230 -1.38 -25.15 -9.93
CA ALA A 230 -2.67 -25.72 -10.30
C ALA A 230 -3.72 -24.67 -10.69
N VAL A 231 -3.78 -23.55 -9.97
CA VAL A 231 -4.80 -22.49 -10.17
C VAL A 231 -4.36 -21.47 -11.21
N VAL A 232 -3.09 -21.05 -11.17
CA VAL A 232 -2.55 -20.01 -12.05
C VAL A 232 -2.11 -20.59 -13.39
N GLY A 233 -1.74 -21.87 -13.43
CA GLY A 233 -1.18 -22.55 -14.61
C GLY A 233 0.30 -22.24 -14.85
N TRP A 234 0.96 -21.55 -13.92
CA TRP A 234 2.39 -21.22 -13.95
C TRP A 234 3.00 -21.54 -12.60
N ASP A 235 4.23 -22.06 -12.61
CA ASP A 235 5.03 -22.09 -11.39
C ASP A 235 5.47 -20.68 -10.98
N LEU A 236 5.98 -20.53 -9.76
CA LEU A 236 6.37 -19.22 -9.22
C LEU A 236 7.53 -18.58 -9.99
N ALA A 237 8.44 -19.38 -10.53
CA ALA A 237 9.57 -18.88 -11.31
C ALA A 237 9.11 -18.26 -12.63
N THR A 238 8.21 -18.95 -13.33
CA THR A 238 7.57 -18.46 -14.55
C THR A 238 6.73 -17.22 -14.27
N PHE A 239 5.98 -17.21 -13.18
CA PHE A 239 5.22 -16.03 -12.76
C PHE A 239 6.13 -14.81 -12.51
N ASP A 240 7.23 -14.96 -11.76
CA ASP A 240 8.19 -13.89 -11.50
C ASP A 240 8.77 -13.31 -12.81
N VAL A 241 9.16 -14.17 -13.76
CA VAL A 241 9.67 -13.74 -15.06
C VAL A 241 8.61 -12.95 -15.85
N LEU A 242 7.42 -13.53 -16.02
CA LEU A 242 6.35 -12.89 -16.81
C LEU A 242 5.88 -11.57 -16.18
N TRP A 243 5.78 -11.53 -14.85
CA TRP A 243 5.44 -10.30 -14.14
C TRP A 243 6.50 -9.22 -14.37
N ARG A 244 7.78 -9.54 -14.22
CA ARG A 244 8.88 -8.57 -14.42
C ARG A 244 8.98 -8.08 -15.86
N GLU A 245 8.72 -8.95 -16.83
CA GLU A 245 8.61 -8.54 -18.24
C GLU A 245 7.44 -7.57 -18.45
N SER A 246 6.30 -7.82 -17.80
CA SER A 246 5.13 -6.93 -17.86
C SER A 246 5.41 -5.52 -17.32
N LEU A 247 6.32 -5.37 -16.34
CA LEU A 247 6.67 -4.07 -15.77
C LEU A 247 7.26 -3.17 -16.85
N ALA A 248 8.18 -3.69 -17.67
CA ALA A 248 8.75 -2.92 -18.75
C ALA A 248 7.65 -2.45 -19.71
N GLU A 249 6.67 -3.30 -20.01
CA GLU A 249 5.61 -2.98 -20.96
C GLU A 249 4.60 -1.95 -20.43
N ARG A 250 4.10 -2.16 -19.21
CA ARG A 250 3.11 -1.30 -18.55
C ARG A 250 3.68 0.09 -18.25
N TYR A 251 4.98 0.19 -18.00
CA TYR A 251 5.64 1.43 -17.60
C TYR A 251 6.52 2.05 -18.70
N LYS A 252 6.52 1.49 -19.93
CA LYS A 252 7.20 2.04 -21.13
C LYS A 252 6.88 3.53 -21.34
N TRP A 253 5.61 3.93 -21.23
CA TRP A 253 5.21 5.33 -21.45
C TRP A 253 5.62 6.25 -20.30
N ALA A 254 5.55 5.77 -19.05
CA ALA A 254 6.08 6.52 -17.90
C ALA A 254 7.59 6.81 -18.06
N SER A 255 8.35 5.89 -18.68
CA SER A 255 9.75 6.10 -19.09
C SER A 255 9.94 7.25 -20.07
N LEU A 256 9.05 7.32 -21.06
CA LEU A 256 9.12 8.34 -22.12
C LEU A 256 8.82 9.74 -21.58
N PHE A 257 7.94 9.85 -20.59
CA PHE A 257 7.59 11.13 -19.97
C PHE A 257 8.46 11.51 -18.76
N SER A 258 9.11 10.55 -18.09
CA SER A 258 10.05 10.86 -16.99
C SER A 258 11.35 11.47 -17.49
N ASN A 259 11.69 11.28 -18.76
CA ASN A 259 12.88 11.83 -19.37
C ASN A 259 12.64 13.28 -19.86
N SER A 260 13.23 14.23 -19.14
CA SER A 260 13.19 15.68 -19.38
C SER A 260 13.43 16.07 -20.86
N TYR A 261 14.27 15.31 -21.58
CA TYR A 261 14.55 15.58 -22.99
C TYR A 261 13.36 15.35 -23.92
N PHE A 262 12.46 14.40 -23.62
CA PHE A 262 11.25 14.18 -24.42
C PHE A 262 10.18 15.22 -24.12
N LEU A 263 10.06 15.65 -22.87
CA LEU A 263 9.17 16.76 -22.49
C LEU A 263 9.62 18.07 -23.14
N TRP A 264 10.88 18.47 -22.94
CA TRP A 264 11.42 19.70 -23.52
C TRP A 264 11.58 19.62 -25.05
N GLY A 265 11.93 18.44 -25.58
CA GLY A 265 11.97 18.19 -27.02
C GLY A 265 10.58 18.28 -27.67
N GLY A 266 9.54 17.74 -27.02
CA GLY A 266 8.16 17.87 -27.45
C GLY A 266 7.65 19.31 -27.40
N LEU A 267 7.93 20.03 -26.30
CA LEU A 267 7.59 21.45 -26.16
C LEU A 267 8.31 22.30 -27.21
N GLY A 268 9.59 22.04 -27.44
CA GLY A 268 10.40 22.69 -28.46
C GLY A 268 9.90 22.40 -29.88
N GLY A 269 9.51 21.15 -30.15
CA GLY A 269 8.91 20.74 -31.42
C GLY A 269 7.57 21.44 -31.68
N LEU A 270 6.70 21.54 -30.68
CA LEU A 270 5.42 22.27 -30.76
C LEU A 270 5.65 23.77 -30.96
N ALA A 271 6.62 24.36 -30.26
CA ALA A 271 7.00 25.76 -30.44
C ALA A 271 7.54 26.01 -31.86
N LEU A 272 8.39 25.12 -32.38
CA LEU A 272 8.92 25.19 -33.74
C LEU A 272 7.81 25.05 -34.79
N LEU A 273 6.91 24.09 -34.62
CA LEU A 273 5.73 23.93 -35.48
C LEU A 273 4.85 25.19 -35.46
N GLY A 274 4.55 25.71 -34.27
CA GLY A 274 3.80 26.95 -34.10
C GLY A 274 4.49 28.14 -34.78
N TYR A 275 5.81 28.24 -34.66
CA TYR A 275 6.62 29.23 -35.35
C TYR A 275 6.55 29.07 -36.88
N LEU A 276 6.72 27.86 -37.41
CA LEU A 276 6.65 27.58 -38.85
C LEU A 276 5.27 27.88 -39.43
N VAL A 277 4.20 27.49 -38.71
CA VAL A 277 2.82 27.82 -39.08
C VAL A 277 2.61 29.33 -39.08
N ARG A 278 3.05 30.03 -38.03
CA ARG A 278 2.97 31.50 -37.94
C ARG A 278 3.75 32.18 -39.06
N ARG A 279 4.96 31.69 -39.35
CA ARG A 279 5.82 32.18 -40.44
C ARG A 279 5.15 32.02 -41.79
N ASN A 280 4.60 30.84 -42.08
CA ASN A 280 3.87 30.59 -43.32
C ASN A 280 2.62 31.45 -43.47
N ARG A 281 1.86 31.67 -42.38
CA ARG A 281 0.71 32.58 -42.39
C ARG A 281 1.13 34.03 -42.65
N ARG A 282 2.21 34.50 -42.01
CA ARG A 282 2.76 35.85 -42.21
C ARG A 282 3.23 36.06 -43.65
N GLN A 283 3.94 35.10 -44.22
CA GLN A 283 4.41 35.18 -45.60
C GLN A 283 3.24 35.29 -46.60
N ARG A 284 2.18 34.50 -46.39
CA ARG A 284 0.96 34.57 -47.21
C ARG A 284 0.26 35.93 -47.10
N HIS A 285 0.25 36.54 -45.92
CA HIS A 285 -0.33 37.87 -45.72
C HIS A 285 0.47 38.97 -46.44
N LEU A 286 1.82 38.95 -46.31
CA LEU A 286 2.70 39.89 -46.98
C LEU A 286 2.60 39.78 -48.52
N ASN A 287 2.52 38.56 -49.05
CA ASN A 287 2.33 38.35 -50.49
C ASN A 287 0.98 38.88 -51.01
N LYS A 288 -0.08 38.87 -50.18
CA LYS A 288 -1.37 39.48 -50.55
C LYS A 288 -1.27 41.00 -50.58
N LEU A 289 -0.63 41.61 -49.57
CA LEU A 289 -0.43 43.06 -49.53
C LEU A 289 0.41 43.56 -50.72
N SER A 290 1.51 42.87 -51.06
CA SER A 290 2.34 43.25 -52.21
C SER A 290 1.64 43.08 -53.56
N GLN A 291 0.72 42.11 -53.69
CA GLN A 291 -0.15 42.02 -54.86
C GLN A 291 -1.12 43.21 -54.93
N GLN A 292 -1.71 43.60 -53.79
CA GLN A 292 -2.62 44.75 -53.72
C GLN A 292 -1.90 46.07 -54.05
N GLU A 293 -0.71 46.30 -53.49
CA GLU A 293 0.13 47.47 -53.81
C GLU A 293 0.48 47.52 -55.30
N ASN A 294 0.96 46.41 -55.88
CA ASN A 294 1.27 46.36 -57.32
C ASN A 294 0.04 46.59 -58.21
N THR A 295 -1.15 46.15 -57.80
CA THR A 295 -2.41 46.44 -58.53
C THR A 295 -2.89 47.87 -58.37
N MET A 296 -2.62 48.51 -57.23
CA MET A 296 -2.94 49.92 -57.01
C MET A 296 -1.96 50.81 -57.79
N ASP A 297 -0.66 50.51 -57.77
CA ASP A 297 0.36 51.26 -58.51
C ASP A 297 0.15 51.20 -60.02
N THR A 298 -0.36 50.08 -60.56
CA THR A 298 -0.75 50.01 -61.98
C THR A 298 -1.99 50.84 -62.29
N PHE A 299 -2.96 50.92 -61.35
CA PHE A 299 -4.15 51.76 -61.48
C PHE A 299 -3.83 53.26 -61.47
N PHE A 300 -2.82 53.70 -60.70
CA PHE A 300 -2.37 55.11 -60.67
C PHE A 300 -1.38 55.49 -61.78
N ARG A 301 -0.91 54.52 -62.59
CA ARG A 301 -0.01 54.73 -63.73
C ARG A 301 -0.71 54.83 -65.09
N THR A 302 -2.02 54.59 -65.14
CA THR A 302 -2.91 54.87 -66.29
C THR A 302 -3.60 56.20 -66.14
#